data_AF-A0A9X2LNC3-F1
#
_entry.id   AF-A0A9X2LNC3-F1
#
_cell.length_a   1.000
_cell.length_b   1.000
_cell.length_c   1.000
_cell.angle_alpha   90.00
_cell.angle_beta   90.00
_cell.angle_gamma   90.00
#
_symmetry.space_group_name_H-M   'P 1'
#
loop_
_entity.id
_entity.type
_entity.pdbx_description
1 polymer ?
#
loop_
_entity_poly.entity_id
_entity_poly.type
_entity_poly.pdbx_seq_one_letter_code
_entity_poly.pdbx_strand_id
1 'polypeptide(L)'
;MGDEALQQDVLDELGEDRIQELAGELGTDADGATRMVRETVAALPEDLTRQASATPAGAAGAGGFGGLGGGLGGGLMSGVLGKITGPVAETVAKRTGLPVAQVTRALELLLPVVMTTIAKRRGRKR
;
A
#
# COMPACT_ATOMS: atom_id res chain seq x y z
N MET A 1 4.44 17.71 2.01
CA MET A 1 3.30 17.87 2.96
C MET A 1 2.18 16.86 2.71
N GLY A 2 1.79 16.55 1.47
CA GLY A 2 0.72 15.58 1.18
C GLY A 2 1.00 14.15 1.65
N ASP A 3 2.24 13.69 1.44
CA ASP A 3 2.67 12.32 1.71
C ASP A 3 2.87 12.06 3.20
N GLU A 4 3.44 13.00 3.94
CA GLU A 4 3.64 12.89 5.40
C GLU A 4 2.30 12.82 6.15
N ALA A 5 1.32 13.62 5.72
CA ALA A 5 -0.03 13.53 6.27
C ALA A 5 -0.70 12.19 5.91
N LEU A 6 -0.47 11.66 4.69
CA LEU A 6 -0.98 10.35 4.31
C LEU A 6 -0.30 9.23 5.10
N GLN A 7 1.02 9.32 5.33
CA GLN A 7 1.76 8.39 6.17
C GLN A 7 1.16 8.35 7.57
N GLN A 8 0.92 9.52 8.17
CA GLN A 8 0.31 9.57 9.50
C GLN A 8 -1.11 8.98 9.50
N ASP A 9 -1.96 9.36 8.53
CA ASP A 9 -3.30 8.78 8.41
C ASP A 9 -3.26 7.24 8.27
N VAL A 10 -2.24 6.68 7.60
CA VAL A 10 -2.07 5.21 7.43
C VAL A 10 -1.58 4.56 8.73
N LEU A 11 -0.63 5.18 9.42
CA LEU A 11 -0.13 4.70 10.71
C LEU A 11 -1.24 4.72 11.77
N ASP A 12 -2.06 5.78 11.80
CA ASP A 12 -3.20 5.90 12.69
C ASP A 12 -4.27 4.84 12.40
N GLU A 13 -4.48 4.52 11.12
CA GLU A 13 -5.43 3.49 10.69
C GLU A 13 -4.93 2.07 11.02
N LEU A 14 -3.63 1.81 10.92
CA LEU A 14 -3.04 0.54 11.34
C LEU A 14 -3.15 0.35 12.85
N GLY A 15 -2.84 1.41 13.61
CA GLY A 15 -2.70 1.32 15.06
C GLY A 15 -1.50 0.48 15.50
N GLU A 16 -1.22 0.53 16.80
CA GLU A 16 -0.04 -0.10 17.40
C GLU A 16 -0.07 -1.64 17.27
N ASP A 17 -1.24 -2.25 17.37
CA ASP A 17 -1.42 -3.70 17.27
C ASP A 17 -0.99 -4.24 15.89
N ARG A 18 -1.42 -3.59 14.80
CA ARG A 18 -1.06 -4.02 13.44
C ARG A 18 0.38 -3.69 13.10
N ILE A 19 0.94 -2.63 13.67
CA ILE A 19 2.37 -2.32 13.55
C ILE A 19 3.20 -3.44 14.21
N GLN A 20 2.78 -3.94 15.38
CA GLN A 20 3.45 -5.06 16.05
C GLN A 20 3.31 -6.38 15.30
N GLU A 21 2.13 -6.67 14.75
CA GLU A 21 1.92 -7.84 13.88
C GLU A 21 2.85 -7.78 12.66
N LEU A 22 2.89 -6.63 11.98
CA LEU A 22 3.77 -6.40 10.84
C LEU A 22 5.24 -6.52 11.22
N ALA A 23 5.64 -6.04 12.39
CA ALA A 23 6.99 -6.17 12.91
C ALA A 23 7.38 -7.66 13.10
N GLY A 24 6.48 -8.45 13.67
CA GLY A 24 6.66 -9.90 13.82
C GLY A 24 6.81 -10.63 12.48
N GLU A 25 6.01 -10.27 11.49
CA GLU A 25 6.11 -10.86 10.14
C GLU A 25 7.38 -10.47 9.39
N LEU A 26 7.79 -9.22 9.53
CA LEU A 26 9.00 -8.68 8.91
C LEU A 26 10.28 -9.13 9.65
N GLY A 27 10.16 -9.69 10.86
CA GLY A 27 11.31 -10.00 11.71
C GLY A 27 12.07 -8.76 12.18
N THR A 28 11.34 -7.66 12.42
CA THR A 28 11.87 -6.36 12.86
C THR A 28 11.14 -5.91 14.14
N ASP A 29 11.53 -4.76 14.69
CA ASP A 29 10.81 -4.06 15.76
C ASP A 29 9.71 -3.13 15.23
N ALA A 30 8.92 -2.55 16.15
CA ALA A 30 7.84 -1.64 15.81
C ALA A 30 8.32 -0.40 15.04
N ASP A 31 9.53 0.10 15.34
CA ASP A 31 10.14 1.21 14.63
C ASP A 31 10.50 0.85 13.18
N GLY A 32 11.05 -0.35 12.96
CA GLY A 32 11.34 -0.86 11.62
C GLY A 32 10.08 -1.11 10.79
N ALA A 33 9.02 -1.63 11.41
CA ALA A 33 7.71 -1.78 10.75
C ALA A 33 7.12 -0.41 10.38
N THR A 34 7.14 0.55 11.32
CA THR A 34 6.69 1.93 11.08
C THR A 34 7.47 2.58 9.93
N ARG A 35 8.79 2.39 9.90
CA ARG A 35 9.66 2.88 8.82
C ARG A 35 9.30 2.25 7.48
N MET A 36 9.01 0.95 7.44
CA MET A 36 8.58 0.26 6.22
C MET A 36 7.27 0.82 5.66
N VAL A 37 6.30 1.11 6.53
CA VAL A 37 5.02 1.74 6.13
C VAL A 37 5.27 3.12 5.54
N ARG A 38 6.08 3.95 6.20
CA ARG A 38 6.41 5.31 5.72
C ARG A 38 7.09 5.28 4.35
N GLU A 39 8.09 4.41 4.18
CA GLU A 39 8.82 4.26 2.92
C GLU A 39 7.92 3.69 1.82
N THR A 40 6.99 2.81 2.16
CA THR A 40 5.98 2.30 1.23
C THR A 40 5.12 3.43 0.67
N VAL A 41 4.52 4.24 1.55
CA VAL A 41 3.69 5.37 1.14
C VAL A 41 4.50 6.38 0.33
N ALA A 42 5.76 6.64 0.71
CA ALA A 42 6.65 7.54 -0.01
C ALA A 42 7.11 7.01 -1.37
N ALA A 43 7.13 5.68 -1.57
CA ALA A 43 7.51 5.05 -2.82
C ALA A 43 6.32 4.87 -3.78
N LEU A 44 5.07 5.04 -3.32
CA LEU A 44 3.89 4.96 -4.19
C LEU A 44 3.89 6.11 -5.21
N PRO A 45 3.69 5.82 -6.51
CA PRO A 45 3.58 6.87 -7.51
C PRO A 45 2.36 7.76 -7.25
N GLU A 46 2.51 9.08 -7.40
CA GLU A 46 1.42 10.04 -7.18
C GLU A 46 0.17 9.71 -8.02
N ASP A 47 0.36 9.22 -9.24
CA ASP A 47 -0.74 8.84 -10.13
C ASP A 47 -1.55 7.66 -9.57
N LEU A 48 -0.88 6.71 -8.90
CA LEU A 48 -1.54 5.58 -8.25
C LEU A 48 -2.35 6.04 -7.03
N THR A 49 -1.77 6.92 -6.21
CA THR A 49 -2.46 7.56 -5.08
C THR A 49 -3.68 8.37 -5.56
N ARG A 50 -3.55 9.08 -6.69
CA ARG A 50 -4.64 9.83 -7.31
C ARG A 50 -5.73 8.91 -7.85
N GLN A 51 -5.38 7.82 -8.54
CA GLN A 51 -6.35 6.81 -9.00
C GLN A 51 -7.07 6.11 -7.85
N ALA A 52 -6.34 5.78 -6.78
CA ALA A 52 -6.91 5.23 -5.55
C ALA A 52 -7.95 6.18 -4.94
N SER A 53 -7.66 7.49 -4.93
CA SER A 53 -8.61 8.49 -4.45
C SER A 53 -9.83 8.68 -5.36
N ALA A 54 -9.68 8.43 -6.66
CA ALA A 54 -10.76 8.50 -7.64
C ALA A 54 -11.68 7.26 -7.58
N THR A 55 -11.16 6.10 -7.18
CA THR A 55 -11.86 4.82 -7.22
C THR A 55 -12.68 4.60 -5.92
N PRO A 56 -13.99 4.27 -5.99
CA PRO A 56 -14.76 3.88 -4.82
C PRO A 56 -14.22 2.60 -4.17
N ALA A 57 -14.17 2.53 -2.83
CA ALA A 57 -13.62 1.38 -2.09
C ALA A 57 -14.29 0.04 -2.43
N GLY A 58 -15.54 0.05 -2.91
CA GLY A 58 -16.26 -1.14 -3.39
C GLY A 58 -15.89 -1.63 -4.80
N ALA A 59 -15.12 -0.86 -5.57
CA ALA A 59 -14.64 -1.23 -6.91
C ALA A 59 -13.19 -1.78 -6.89
N ALA A 60 -12.49 -1.66 -5.76
CA ALA A 60 -11.13 -2.17 -5.59
C ALA A 60 -11.10 -3.69 -5.27
N GLY A 61 -12.22 -4.28 -4.88
CA GLY A 61 -12.35 -5.69 -4.56
C GLY A 61 -13.00 -6.49 -5.69
N ALA A 62 -12.24 -6.79 -6.74
CA ALA A 62 -12.51 -7.90 -7.70
C ALA A 62 -11.41 -8.02 -8.78
N GLY A 63 -10.61 -6.98 -8.99
CA GLY A 63 -9.49 -6.99 -9.93
C GLY A 63 -8.71 -5.71 -9.76
N GLY A 64 -7.45 -5.83 -9.32
CA GLY A 64 -6.59 -4.72 -8.97
C GLY A 64 -6.51 -3.60 -10.03
N PHE A 65 -6.33 -2.39 -9.50
CA PHE A 65 -5.90 -1.15 -10.16
C PHE A 65 -6.21 -1.00 -11.65
N GLY A 66 -7.28 -0.25 -11.94
CA GLY A 66 -7.40 0.51 -13.18
C GLY A 66 -8.17 -0.15 -14.33
N GLY A 67 -9.27 -0.85 -14.04
CA GLY A 67 -10.15 -1.39 -15.08
C GLY A 67 -11.62 -1.14 -14.80
N LEU A 68 -12.17 -0.06 -15.33
CA LEU A 68 -13.61 0.05 -15.55
C LEU A 68 -14.02 -1.04 -16.55
N GLY A 69 -14.53 -2.15 -16.05
CA GLY A 69 -15.35 -3.10 -16.80
C GLY A 69 -14.60 -4.24 -17.50
N GLY A 70 -14.83 -5.46 -17.01
CA GLY A 70 -14.83 -6.67 -17.83
C GLY A 70 -13.72 -7.67 -17.55
N GLY A 71 -14.10 -8.84 -17.01
CA GLY A 71 -13.36 -10.08 -17.23
C GLY A 71 -12.99 -10.85 -15.97
N LEU A 72 -13.92 -11.67 -15.49
CA LEU A 72 -13.63 -12.86 -14.69
C LEU A 72 -12.82 -13.85 -15.55
N GLY A 73 -11.49 -13.87 -15.44
CA GLY A 73 -10.69 -14.85 -16.17
C GLY A 73 -9.19 -14.60 -16.05
N GLY A 74 -8.51 -15.45 -15.30
CA GLY A 74 -7.07 -15.37 -15.06
C GLY A 74 -6.22 -15.35 -16.33
N GLY A 75 -5.07 -14.67 -16.26
CA GLY A 75 -4.02 -14.79 -17.27
C GLY A 75 -3.14 -13.55 -17.48
N LEU A 76 -3.62 -12.34 -17.18
CA LEU A 76 -2.90 -11.08 -17.48
C LEU A 76 -2.67 -10.16 -16.27
N MET A 77 -3.22 -10.48 -15.10
CA MET A 77 -3.10 -9.70 -13.85
C MET A 77 -1.69 -9.68 -13.23
N SER A 78 -0.77 -10.57 -13.62
CA SER A 78 0.59 -10.60 -13.08
C SER A 78 1.52 -9.53 -13.70
N GLY A 79 1.26 -9.14 -14.95
CA GLY A 79 2.19 -8.26 -15.69
C GLY A 79 2.17 -6.81 -15.23
N VAL A 80 0.99 -6.24 -14.95
CA VAL A 80 0.86 -4.78 -14.68
C VAL A 80 1.04 -4.47 -13.19
N LEU A 81 0.56 -5.34 -12.29
CA LEU A 81 0.89 -5.23 -10.86
C LEU A 81 2.39 -5.37 -10.65
N GLY A 82 3.04 -6.41 -11.21
CA GLY A 82 4.50 -6.59 -11.07
C GLY A 82 5.34 -5.43 -11.64
N LYS A 83 4.88 -4.73 -12.69
CA LYS A 83 5.56 -3.56 -13.26
C LYS A 83 5.51 -2.32 -12.36
N ILE A 84 4.51 -2.20 -11.48
CA ILE A 84 4.31 -1.05 -10.59
C ILE A 84 4.74 -1.38 -9.16
N THR A 85 4.40 -2.57 -8.65
CA THR A 85 4.75 -3.01 -7.30
C THR A 85 6.19 -3.50 -7.20
N GLY A 86 6.78 -4.02 -8.28
CA GLY A 86 8.19 -4.41 -8.32
C GLY A 86 9.14 -3.24 -8.00
N PRO A 87 9.04 -2.09 -8.70
CA PRO A 87 9.87 -0.92 -8.42
C PRO A 87 9.67 -0.36 -7.00
N VAL A 88 8.44 -0.38 -6.50
CA VAL A 88 8.12 0.06 -5.14
C VAL A 88 8.74 -0.90 -4.13
N ALA A 89 8.54 -2.21 -4.29
CA ALA A 89 9.11 -3.23 -3.40
C ALA A 89 10.64 -3.19 -3.39
N GLU A 90 11.28 -3.02 -4.54
CA GLU A 90 12.74 -2.84 -4.61
C GLU A 90 13.22 -1.55 -3.95
N THR A 91 12.50 -0.44 -4.14
CA THR A 91 12.85 0.85 -3.54
C THR A 91 12.70 0.79 -2.02
N VAL A 92 11.60 0.24 -1.53
CA VAL A 92 11.35 0.06 -0.10
C VAL A 92 12.38 -0.91 0.49
N ALA A 93 12.64 -2.05 -0.15
CA ALA A 93 13.67 -2.99 0.29
C ALA A 93 15.06 -2.35 0.39
N LYS A 94 15.45 -1.54 -0.61
CA LYS A 94 16.74 -0.82 -0.58
C LYS A 94 16.82 0.21 0.54
N ARG A 95 15.70 0.87 0.90
CA ARG A 95 15.66 1.89 1.95
C ARG A 95 15.55 1.31 3.36
N THR A 96 14.81 0.22 3.52
CA THR A 96 14.61 -0.45 4.81
C THR A 96 15.71 -1.45 5.13
N GLY A 97 16.40 -1.99 4.12
CA GLY A 97 17.36 -3.08 4.26
C GLY A 97 16.69 -4.46 4.38
N LEU A 98 15.37 -4.54 4.19
CA LEU A 98 14.61 -5.78 4.30
C LEU A 98 14.64 -6.59 2.98
N PRO A 99 14.61 -7.93 3.04
CA PRO A 99 14.40 -8.78 1.88
C PRO A 99 13.17 -8.39 1.07
N VAL A 100 13.30 -8.32 -0.26
CA VAL A 100 12.21 -7.99 -1.19
C VAL A 100 10.98 -8.90 -0.99
N ALA A 101 11.20 -10.17 -0.64
CA ALA A 101 10.13 -11.12 -0.33
C ALA A 101 9.30 -10.71 0.90
N GLN A 102 9.94 -10.17 1.94
CA GLN A 102 9.25 -9.68 3.13
C GLN A 102 8.49 -8.39 2.83
N VAL A 103 9.13 -7.47 2.10
CA VAL A 103 8.50 -6.23 1.65
C VAL A 103 7.26 -6.51 0.81
N THR A 104 7.32 -7.50 -0.10
CA THR A 104 6.18 -7.86 -0.95
C THR A 104 4.99 -8.35 -0.14
N ARG A 105 5.20 -9.21 0.86
CA ARG A 105 4.11 -9.67 1.75
C ARG A 105 3.52 -8.53 2.57
N ALA A 106 4.39 -7.68 3.12
CA ALA A 106 3.94 -6.51 3.85
C ALA A 106 3.14 -5.54 2.96
N LEU A 107 3.51 -5.38 1.68
CA LEU A 107 2.74 -4.59 0.72
C LEU A 107 1.34 -5.18 0.49
N GLU A 108 1.19 -6.50 0.42
CA GLU A 108 -0.12 -7.15 0.28
C GLU A 108 -1.04 -6.87 1.47
N LEU A 109 -0.49 -6.82 2.69
CA LEU A 109 -1.23 -6.48 3.91
C LEU A 109 -1.52 -4.98 4.04
N LEU A 110 -0.59 -4.13 3.61
CA LEU A 110 -0.70 -2.68 3.71
C LEU A 110 -1.61 -2.07 2.65
N LEU A 111 -1.66 -2.65 1.45
CA LEU A 111 -2.41 -2.11 0.33
C LEU A 111 -3.89 -1.83 0.66
N PRO A 112 -4.66 -2.77 1.25
CA PRO A 112 -6.04 -2.53 1.66
C PRO A 112 -6.18 -1.37 2.65
N VAL A 113 -5.24 -1.25 3.59
CA VAL A 113 -5.24 -0.21 4.62
C VAL A 113 -4.99 1.16 3.97
N VAL A 114 -3.94 1.28 3.16
CA VAL A 114 -3.60 2.52 2.44
C VAL A 114 -4.77 2.98 1.56
N MET A 115 -5.41 2.06 0.82
CA MET A 115 -6.57 2.39 0.00
C MET A 115 -7.76 2.88 0.85
N THR A 116 -8.00 2.22 1.99
CA THR A 116 -9.06 2.61 2.93
C THR A 116 -8.81 3.99 3.51
N THR A 117 -7.56 4.28 3.89
CA THR A 117 -7.14 5.58 4.41
C THR A 117 -7.32 6.69 3.36
N ILE A 118 -6.89 6.45 2.12
CA ILE A 118 -7.09 7.39 1.00
C ILE A 118 -8.58 7.65 0.78
N ALA A 119 -9.42 6.60 0.80
CA ALA A 119 -10.86 6.72 0.65
C ALA A 119 -11.53 7.50 1.79
N LYS A 120 -11.13 7.25 3.05
CA LYS A 120 -11.58 8.00 4.24
C LYS A 120 -11.20 9.48 4.16
N ARG A 121 -9.98 9.77 3.72
CA ARG A 121 -9.48 11.15 3.53
C ARG A 121 -10.31 11.93 2.51
N ARG A 122 -10.82 11.28 1.47
CA ARG A 122 -11.76 11.88 0.50
C ARG A 122 -13.11 12.21 1.15
N GLY A 123 -13.65 11.30 1.96
CA GLY A 123 -14.93 11.52 2.65
C GLY A 123 -14.87 12.66 3.68
N ARG A 124 -13.71 12.86 4.32
CA ARG A 124 -13.46 13.90 5.33
C ARG A 124 -13.35 15.32 4.75
N LYS A 125 -13.12 15.46 3.44
CA LYS A 125 -12.94 16.74 2.74
C LYS A 125 -14.21 17.24 2.04
N ARG A 126 -15.36 16.59 2.29
CA ARG A 126 -16.69 16.99 1.80
C ARG A 126 -17.53 17.60 2.91
#